data_AF-A0AAV6B1C9-F1
#
_entry.id   AF-A0AAV6B1C9-F1
#
_cell.length_a   1.000
_cell.length_b   1.000
_cell.length_c   1.000
_cell.angle_alpha   90.00
_cell.angle_beta   90.00
_cell.angle_gamma   90.00
#
_symmetry.space_group_name_H-M   'P 1'
#
loop_
_entity.id
_entity.type
_entity.pdbx_description
1 polymer ?
#
loop_
_entity_poly.entity_id
_entity_poly.type
_entity_poly.pdbx_seq_one_letter_code
_entity_poly.pdbx_strand_id
1 'polypeptide(L)' 'MTRNWPREDEKPIWQKDFFDRQLRSGESYSQKWLYIWENPLVAEFCSRPDNWPWQGELNVLQWHEPV' A
#
# COMPACT_ATOMS: atom_id res chain seq x y z
N MET A 1 14.60 4.04 -9.78
CA MET A 1 14.77 5.27 -10.59
C MET A 1 13.76 5.23 -11.72
N THR A 2 12.82 6.17 -11.77
CA THR A 2 11.87 6.25 -12.89
C THR A 2 12.64 6.65 -14.14
N ARG A 3 12.52 5.88 -15.22
CA ARG A 3 13.11 6.22 -16.52
C ARG A 3 12.53 7.57 -16.97
N ASN A 4 13.39 8.51 -17.37
CA ASN A 4 12.95 9.79 -17.89
C ASN A 4 12.50 9.59 -19.34
N TRP A 5 11.19 9.66 -19.58
CA TRP A 5 10.59 9.48 -20.91
C TRP A 5 10.52 10.85 -21.58
N PRO A 6 11.06 11.00 -22.81
CA PRO A 6 11.10 12.30 -23.48
C PRO A 6 9.71 12.79 -23.93
N ARG A 7 8.71 11.90 -24.00
CA ARG A 7 7.32 12.21 -24.32
C ARG A 7 6.37 11.52 -23.34
N GLU A 8 5.31 12.21 -22.93
CA GLU A 8 4.34 11.71 -21.96
C GLU A 8 3.55 10.49 -22.47
N ASP A 9 3.28 10.40 -23.78
CA ASP A 9 2.57 9.28 -24.40
C ASP A 9 3.37 7.98 -24.45
N GLU A 10 4.70 8.06 -24.30
CA GLU A 10 5.58 6.90 -24.20
C GLU A 10 5.67 6.34 -22.76
N LYS A 11 5.18 7.09 -21.76
CA LYS A 11 5.24 6.67 -20.37
C LYS A 11 4.25 5.53 -20.14
N PRO A 12 4.72 4.33 -19.71
CA PRO A 12 3.81 3.23 -19.42
C PRO A 12 2.94 3.57 -18.21
N ILE A 13 1.68 3.10 -18.24
CA ILE A 13 0.76 3.23 -17.10
C ILE A 13 1.36 2.58 -15.85
N TRP A 14 2.03 1.44 -16.02
CA TRP A 14 2.66 0.70 -14.94
C TRP A 14 4.15 1.03 -14.81
N GLN A 15 4.60 1.32 -13.59
CA GLN A 15 6.02 1.38 -13.27
C GLN A 15 6.64 -0.01 -13.45
N LYS A 16 7.85 -0.07 -14.01
CA LYS A 16 8.64 -1.31 -14.07
C LYS A 16 9.07 -1.70 -12.65
N ASP A 17 8.88 -2.98 -12.32
CA ASP A 17 9.11 -3.59 -11.01
C ASP A 17 8.16 -3.07 -9.92
N PHE A 18 8.01 -3.85 -8.85
CA PHE A 18 7.12 -3.54 -7.73
C PHE A 18 7.79 -3.89 -6.41
N PHE A 19 7.25 -3.35 -5.32
CA PHE A 19 7.69 -3.71 -3.98
C PHE A 19 6.82 -4.85 -3.45
N ASP A 20 7.42 -6.01 -3.20
CA ASP A 20 6.80 -7.11 -2.47
C ASP A 20 7.43 -7.24 -1.08
N ARG A 21 6.59 -7.50 -0.07
CA ARG A 21 7.11 -7.81 1.27
C ARG A 21 6.32 -8.91 1.93
N GLN A 22 6.96 -10.05 2.10
CA GLN A 22 6.42 -11.20 2.84
C GLN A 22 6.11 -10.81 4.29
N LEU A 23 4.98 -11.30 4.79
CA LEU A 23 4.55 -11.21 6.19
C LEU A 23 4.81 -12.56 6.84
N ARG A 24 5.59 -12.57 7.94
CA ARG A 24 6.03 -13.83 8.60
C ARG A 24 5.54 -13.98 10.04
N SER A 25 4.87 -12.98 10.60
CA SER A 25 4.28 -13.00 11.94
C SER A 25 3.02 -12.14 12.01
N GLY A 26 2.14 -12.40 12.98
CA GLY A 26 0.87 -11.70 13.14
C GLY A 26 1.04 -10.23 13.52
N GLU A 27 2.02 -9.93 14.38
CA GLU A 27 2.42 -8.55 14.70
C GLU A 27 2.75 -7.73 13.43
N SER A 28 3.34 -8.38 12.42
CA SER A 28 3.68 -7.73 11.16
C SER A 28 2.47 -7.38 10.29
N TYR A 29 1.36 -8.14 10.39
CA TYR A 29 0.17 -7.86 9.60
C TYR A 29 -0.54 -6.60 10.08
N SER A 30 -0.89 -6.51 11.37
CA SER A 30 -1.59 -5.35 11.94
C SER A 30 -0.79 -4.05 11.79
N GLN A 31 0.54 -4.11 11.97
CA GLN A 31 1.42 -2.95 11.76
C GLN A 31 1.44 -2.50 10.29
N LYS A 32 1.49 -3.45 9.33
CA LYS A 32 1.43 -3.08 7.91
C LYS A 32 0.06 -2.55 7.49
N TRP A 33 -1.00 -3.11 8.06
CA TRP A 33 -2.35 -2.61 7.83
C TRP A 33 -2.46 -1.15 8.24
N LEU A 34 -1.97 -0.79 9.44
CA LEU A 34 -1.94 0.59 9.89
C LEU A 34 -1.16 1.50 8.95
N TYR A 35 0.01 1.06 8.45
CA TYR A 35 0.79 1.81 7.47
C TYR A 35 0.00 2.09 6.17
N ILE A 36 -0.67 1.07 5.61
CA ILE A 36 -1.47 1.22 4.38
C ILE A 36 -2.65 2.17 4.64
N TRP A 37 -3.29 2.03 5.80
CA TRP A 37 -4.42 2.85 6.22
C TRP A 37 -4.04 4.33 6.39
N GLU A 38 -2.87 4.62 6.97
CA GLU A 38 -2.38 5.98 7.18
C GLU A 38 -1.75 6.63 5.93
N ASN A 39 -1.41 5.85 4.90
CA ASN A 39 -0.73 6.36 3.70
C ASN A 39 -1.45 7.56 3.02
N PRO A 40 -2.79 7.60 2.88
CA PRO A 40 -3.49 8.76 2.33
C PRO A 40 -3.34 10.03 3.18
N LEU A 41 -3.19 9.89 4.50
CA LEU A 41 -2.92 11.02 5.39
C LEU A 41 -1.48 11.53 5.19
N VAL A 42 -0.50 10.62 5.13
CA VAL A 42 0.91 10.95 4.90
C VAL A 42 1.14 11.58 3.53
N ALA A 43 0.38 11.15 2.53
CA ALA A 43 0.39 11.72 1.18
C ALA A 43 -0.48 13.00 1.05
N GLU A 44 -1.03 13.52 2.15
CA GLU A 44 -1.86 14.72 2.20
C GLU A 44 -3.12 14.68 1.32
N PHE A 45 -3.61 13.49 1.00
CA PHE A 45 -4.81 13.33 0.18
C PHE A 45 -6.12 13.50 0.98
N CYS A 46 -6.06 13.38 2.31
CA CYS A 46 -7.21 13.56 3.19
C CYS A 46 -6.76 14.01 4.59
N SER A 47 -7.66 14.69 5.32
CA SER A 47 -7.41 15.15 6.70
C SER A 47 -7.49 14.05 7.77
N ARG A 48 -8.13 12.92 7.44
CA ARG A 48 -8.25 11.74 8.28
C ARG A 48 -8.21 10.50 7.39
N PRO A 49 -7.51 9.42 7.77
CA PRO A 49 -7.52 8.16 7.03
C PRO A 49 -8.94 7.69 6.67
N ASP A 50 -9.90 7.81 7.61
CA ASP A 50 -11.32 7.46 7.44
C ASP A 50 -12.01 8.16 6.25
N ASN A 51 -11.52 9.34 5.86
CA ASN A 51 -12.11 10.12 4.77
C ASN A 51 -11.67 9.64 3.38
N TRP A 52 -10.72 8.70 3.29
CA TRP A 52 -10.25 8.18 2.01
C TRP A 52 -11.26 7.17 1.44
N PRO A 53 -11.92 7.44 0.29
CA PRO A 53 -12.98 6.57 -0.21
C PRO A 53 -12.44 5.31 -0.91
N TRP A 54 -11.14 5.26 -1.22
CA TRP A 54 -10.51 4.15 -1.92
C TRP A 54 -9.69 3.23 -1.00
N GLN A 55 -10.03 3.20 0.30
CA GLN A 55 -9.45 2.26 1.27
C GLN A 55 -10.34 1.03 1.47
N GLY A 56 -9.78 -0.02 2.09
CA GLY A 56 -10.49 -1.22 2.47
C GLY A 56 -9.64 -2.47 2.31
N GLU A 57 -10.17 -3.60 2.76
CA GLU A 57 -9.57 -4.90 2.58
C GLU A 57 -10.49 -5.79 1.72
N LEU A 58 -9.89 -6.56 0.82
CA LEU A 58 -10.63 -7.56 0.05
C LEU A 58 -10.88 -8.83 0.87
N ASN A 59 -9.94 -9.18 1.75
CA ASN A 59 -10.01 -10.33 2.63
C ASN A 59 -9.39 -9.97 3.98
N VAL A 60 -10.06 -10.38 5.06
CA VAL A 60 -9.48 -10.32 6.41
C VAL A 60 -8.45 -11.42 6.53
N LEU A 61 -7.16 -11.08 6.66
CA LEU A 61 -6.11 -12.07 6.86
C LEU A 61 -5.93 -12.31 8.36
N GLN A 62 -6.67 -13.28 8.90
CA GLN A 62 -6.51 -13.69 10.30
C GLN A 62 -5.20 -14.44 10.48
N TRP A 63 -4.33 -13.93 11.34
CA TRP A 63 -3.11 -14.63 11.74
C TRP A 63 -3.41 -15.57 12.89
N HIS A 64 -3.07 -16.84 12.75
CA HIS A 64 -3.06 -17.80 13.85
C HIS A 64 -1.61 -18.03 14.26
N GLU A 65 -1.24 -17.63 15.48
CA GLU A 65 0.03 -18.07 16.03
C GLU A 65 -0.05 -19.57 16.31
N PRO A 66 0.92 -20.38 15.84
CA PRO A 66 1.00 -21.76 16.26
C PRO A 66 1.20 -21.78 17.78
N VAL A 67 0.29 -22.48 18.47
CA VAL A 67 0.40 -22.81 19.90
C VAL A 67 1.64 -23.63 20.19
#